data_AF-A0A9C9XQM0-F1
#
_entry.id   AF-A0A9C9XQM0-F1
#
_cell.length_a   1.000
_cell.length_b   1.000
_cell.length_c   1.000
_cell.angle_alpha   90.00
_cell.angle_beta   90.00
_cell.angle_gamma   90.00
#
_symmetry.space_group_name_H-M   'P 1'
#
loop_
_entity.id
_entity.type
_entity.pdbx_description
1 polymer ?
#
loop_
_entity_poly.entity_id
_entity_poly.type
_entity_poly.pdbx_seq_one_letter_code
_entity_poly.pdbx_strand_id
1 'polypeptide(L)'
;QDRPQRFSDRLAGHCFLVHGERENRRKLQERLSRSRGVIDAIIVGDRVRLVTEEAMDEAAVQERFGVPDSPLSATRVAPRFEDTFIYLLRQRLRQSGRDSAARIIRPARVSSAGGEEVIVVRDLERRFGTFRAVKNLSFTVRRGEIFGLLGANGAGKSTTFRMLCGLLPASGGTLRVAGRDLHTARSRARARIGYMAQKFSLYGGMTVLQNLRFFGSAYSLTGRRRKERIRWVLESFELEPLRNVVSETLPLGFKQRLALAAALMHEPEILFLDEPTSGVDPLARREFWRHINALAEAGVTVLVTTHFMEEAEYCDRLVIMAQGEVLASGEPEQLKRDAAGRGLAEPTMEDAFIALISSHEQREAA
;
A
#
# COMPACT_ATOMS: atom_id res chain seq x y z
N GLN A 1 -27.35 7.39 -24.37
CA GLN A 1 -26.36 7.43 -23.27
C GLN A 1 -26.60 6.22 -22.40
N ASP A 2 -25.74 5.22 -22.45
CA ASP A 2 -25.93 3.98 -21.67
C ASP A 2 -25.69 4.24 -20.18
N ARG A 3 -26.58 3.72 -19.33
CA ARG A 3 -26.44 3.79 -17.86
C ARG A 3 -25.16 3.08 -17.42
N PRO A 4 -24.43 3.56 -16.39
CA PRO A 4 -23.22 2.91 -15.85
C PRO A 4 -23.38 1.41 -15.51
N GLN A 5 -24.61 0.99 -15.21
CA GLN A 5 -24.93 -0.41 -14.94
C GLN A 5 -24.75 -1.31 -16.16
N ARG A 6 -25.20 -0.88 -17.35
CA ARG A 6 -25.00 -1.61 -18.61
C ARG A 6 -23.53 -1.79 -18.99
N PHE A 7 -22.68 -0.87 -18.54
CA PHE A 7 -21.24 -1.02 -18.70
C PHE A 7 -20.71 -2.16 -17.82
N SER A 8 -21.14 -2.21 -16.56
CA SER A 8 -20.72 -3.24 -15.60
C SER A 8 -21.24 -4.63 -15.97
N ASP A 9 -22.50 -4.73 -16.42
CA ASP A 9 -23.18 -6.00 -16.76
C ASP A 9 -22.46 -6.84 -17.83
N ARG A 10 -21.58 -6.22 -18.63
CA ARG A 10 -20.73 -6.92 -19.61
C ARG A 10 -19.80 -7.95 -18.97
N LEU A 11 -19.53 -7.84 -17.67
CA LEU A 11 -18.72 -8.78 -16.89
C LEU A 11 -19.55 -9.71 -15.99
N ALA A 12 -20.85 -9.89 -16.27
CA ALA A 12 -21.64 -10.88 -15.57
C ALA A 12 -20.99 -12.27 -15.67
N GLY A 13 -20.73 -12.89 -14.52
CA GLY A 13 -20.08 -14.21 -14.43
C GLY A 13 -18.54 -14.20 -14.44
N HIS A 14 -17.89 -13.03 -14.44
CA HIS A 14 -16.43 -12.90 -14.37
C HIS A 14 -15.92 -12.51 -12.98
N CYS A 15 -16.79 -12.07 -12.07
CA CYS A 15 -16.39 -11.45 -10.79
C CYS A 15 -16.75 -12.35 -9.60
N PHE A 16 -15.76 -12.58 -8.72
CA PHE A 16 -15.89 -13.43 -7.54
C PHE A 16 -15.23 -12.78 -6.32
N LEU A 17 -15.77 -13.04 -5.13
CA LEU A 17 -15.02 -12.91 -3.89
C LEU A 17 -14.52 -14.30 -3.50
N VAL A 18 -13.22 -14.42 -3.31
CA VAL A 18 -12.57 -15.68 -2.97
C VAL A 18 -11.83 -15.58 -1.66
N HIS A 19 -11.83 -16.68 -0.91
CA HIS A 19 -11.13 -16.80 0.37
C HIS A 19 -10.42 -18.15 0.42
N GLY A 20 -9.14 -18.11 0.79
CA GLY A 20 -8.32 -19.31 0.93
C GLY A 20 -8.30 -19.77 2.38
N GLU A 21 -8.63 -21.02 2.63
CA GLU A 21 -8.82 -21.52 4.00
C GLU A 21 -7.54 -21.54 4.85
N ARG A 22 -6.37 -21.69 4.20
CA ARG A 22 -5.07 -21.86 4.87
C ARG A 22 -4.01 -20.88 4.37
N GLU A 23 -4.40 -19.90 3.56
CA GLU A 23 -3.52 -18.86 3.04
C GLU A 23 -4.08 -17.48 3.39
N ASN A 24 -3.20 -16.56 3.80
CA ASN A 24 -3.63 -15.19 4.07
C ASN A 24 -4.03 -14.49 2.75
N ARG A 25 -4.84 -13.42 2.86
CA ARG A 25 -5.32 -12.63 1.72
C ARG A 25 -4.22 -12.09 0.79
N ARG A 26 -3.03 -11.74 1.32
CA ARG A 26 -1.90 -11.22 0.52
C ARG A 26 -1.25 -12.31 -0.34
N LYS A 27 -1.00 -13.49 0.25
CA LYS A 27 -0.49 -14.67 -0.46
C LYS A 27 -1.48 -15.14 -1.51
N LEU A 28 -2.77 -15.18 -1.16
CA LEU A 28 -3.84 -15.50 -2.09
C LEU A 28 -3.86 -14.51 -3.26
N GLN A 29 -3.88 -13.21 -2.96
CA GLN A 29 -3.88 -12.16 -3.99
C GLN A 29 -2.66 -12.28 -4.89
N GLU A 30 -1.46 -12.42 -4.34
CA GLU A 30 -0.23 -12.54 -5.12
C GLU A 30 -0.27 -13.76 -6.05
N ARG A 31 -0.72 -14.92 -5.53
CA ARG A 31 -0.85 -16.17 -6.28
C ARG A 31 -1.84 -16.02 -7.44
N LEU A 32 -3.07 -15.59 -7.14
CA LEU A 32 -4.12 -15.38 -8.14
C LEU A 32 -3.71 -14.35 -9.20
N SER A 33 -3.04 -13.29 -8.79
CA SER A 33 -2.59 -12.22 -9.69
C SER A 33 -1.53 -12.65 -10.71
N ARG A 34 -0.97 -13.86 -10.55
CA ARG A 34 -0.05 -14.53 -11.48
C ARG A 34 -0.67 -15.73 -12.19
N SER A 35 -1.88 -16.15 -11.80
CA SER A 35 -2.57 -17.29 -12.38
C SER A 35 -3.06 -16.97 -13.80
N ARG A 36 -2.89 -17.93 -14.71
CA ARG A 36 -3.37 -17.79 -16.09
C ARG A 36 -4.91 -17.75 -16.10
N GLY A 37 -5.48 -16.82 -16.86
CA GLY A 37 -6.92 -16.59 -16.91
C GLY A 37 -7.45 -15.64 -15.84
N VAL A 38 -6.56 -15.08 -15.00
CA VAL A 38 -6.91 -13.97 -14.10
C VAL A 38 -6.62 -12.66 -14.81
N ILE A 39 -7.65 -11.81 -14.87
CA ILE A 39 -7.53 -10.43 -15.36
C ILE A 39 -7.09 -9.55 -14.22
N ASP A 40 -7.69 -9.69 -13.04
CA ASP A 40 -7.28 -8.94 -11.86
C ASP A 40 -7.60 -9.63 -10.53
N ALA A 41 -6.84 -9.28 -9.49
CA ALA A 41 -7.01 -9.79 -8.13
C ALA A 41 -6.70 -8.68 -7.11
N ILE A 42 -7.72 -8.30 -6.33
CA ILE A 42 -7.69 -7.14 -5.42
C ILE A 42 -8.06 -7.59 -4.01
N ILE A 43 -7.35 -7.11 -2.99
CA ILE A 43 -7.73 -7.36 -1.60
C ILE A 43 -8.97 -6.54 -1.26
N VAL A 44 -9.99 -7.20 -0.71
CA VAL A 44 -11.20 -6.56 -0.18
C VAL A 44 -11.48 -7.23 1.15
N GLY A 45 -11.18 -6.54 2.25
CA GLY A 45 -11.30 -7.14 3.57
C GLY A 45 -10.39 -8.35 3.76
N ASP A 46 -10.96 -9.44 4.28
CA ASP A 46 -10.30 -10.74 4.45
C ASP A 46 -10.36 -11.62 3.19
N ARG A 47 -10.96 -11.13 2.11
CA ARG A 47 -11.13 -11.83 0.82
C ARG A 47 -10.33 -11.18 -0.30
N VAL A 48 -10.29 -11.86 -1.44
CA VAL A 48 -9.76 -11.32 -2.68
C VAL A 48 -10.90 -11.22 -3.70
N ARG A 49 -11.12 -10.03 -4.25
CA ARG A 49 -11.97 -9.85 -5.43
C ARG A 49 -11.20 -10.29 -6.66
N LEU A 50 -11.70 -11.34 -7.31
CA LEU A 50 -11.11 -11.96 -8.49
C LEU A 50 -11.93 -11.61 -9.73
N VAL A 51 -11.26 -11.14 -10.79
CA VAL A 51 -11.83 -10.92 -12.12
C VAL A 51 -11.18 -11.89 -13.09
N THR A 52 -11.98 -12.76 -13.70
CA THR A 52 -11.53 -13.80 -14.64
C THR A 52 -11.64 -13.36 -16.09
N GLU A 53 -10.78 -13.92 -16.95
CA GLU A 53 -10.77 -13.64 -18.39
C GLU A 53 -12.02 -14.18 -19.08
N GLU A 54 -12.43 -15.38 -18.67
CA GLU A 54 -13.61 -16.10 -19.14
C GLU A 54 -14.67 -16.12 -18.05
N ALA A 55 -15.94 -16.14 -18.44
CA ALA A 55 -17.03 -16.34 -17.49
C ALA A 55 -17.00 -17.77 -16.94
N MET A 56 -17.16 -17.93 -15.63
CA MET A 56 -17.05 -19.21 -14.95
C MET A 56 -18.13 -19.34 -13.88
N ASP A 57 -18.44 -20.56 -13.41
CA ASP A 57 -19.20 -20.75 -12.18
C ASP A 57 -18.25 -20.86 -10.97
N GLU A 58 -18.83 -20.89 -9.77
CA GLU A 58 -18.05 -20.93 -8.52
C GLU A 58 -17.22 -22.22 -8.40
N ALA A 59 -17.76 -23.36 -8.81
CA ALA A 59 -17.06 -24.65 -8.76
C ALA A 59 -15.82 -24.64 -9.67
N ALA A 60 -15.94 -24.13 -10.89
CA ALA A 60 -14.83 -24.01 -11.83
C ALA A 60 -13.75 -23.04 -11.32
N VAL A 61 -14.12 -21.97 -10.61
CA VAL A 61 -13.15 -21.06 -9.96
C VAL A 61 -12.37 -21.79 -8.86
N GLN A 62 -13.06 -22.58 -8.03
CA GLN A 62 -12.43 -23.35 -6.96
C GLN A 62 -11.49 -24.42 -7.52
N GLU A 63 -11.89 -25.13 -8.58
CA GLU A 63 -11.05 -26.15 -9.23
C GLU A 63 -9.83 -25.52 -9.92
N ARG A 64 -10.03 -24.44 -10.70
CA ARG A 64 -8.97 -23.81 -11.50
C ARG A 64 -7.96 -23.04 -10.66
N PHE A 65 -8.41 -22.41 -9.58
CA PHE A 65 -7.58 -21.50 -8.78
C PHE A 65 -7.37 -21.95 -7.33
N GLY A 66 -7.98 -23.04 -6.88
CA GLY A 66 -7.65 -23.69 -5.62
C GLY A 66 -6.30 -24.42 -5.69
N VAL A 67 -5.72 -24.70 -4.53
CA VAL A 67 -4.54 -25.57 -4.41
C VAL A 67 -4.79 -26.61 -3.31
N PRO A 68 -4.25 -27.84 -3.41
CA PRO A 68 -4.53 -28.90 -2.43
C PRO A 68 -4.22 -28.50 -0.98
N ASP A 69 -3.15 -27.74 -0.77
CA ASP A 69 -2.71 -27.31 0.56
C ASP A 69 -3.52 -26.14 1.14
N SER A 70 -4.30 -25.45 0.30
CA SER A 70 -5.16 -24.33 0.68
C SER A 70 -6.37 -24.27 -0.26
N PRO A 71 -7.43 -25.04 0.06
CA PRO A 71 -8.68 -24.96 -0.66
C PRO A 71 -9.20 -23.52 -0.71
N LEU A 72 -9.85 -23.20 -1.82
CA LEU A 72 -10.39 -21.88 -2.09
C LEU A 72 -11.91 -21.97 -2.08
N SER A 73 -12.55 -21.08 -1.33
CA SER A 73 -13.99 -20.81 -1.46
C SER A 73 -14.19 -19.65 -2.42
N ALA A 74 -15.27 -19.70 -3.21
CA ALA A 74 -15.60 -18.67 -4.19
C ALA A 74 -17.09 -18.34 -4.12
N THR A 75 -17.42 -17.05 -4.10
CA THR A 75 -18.78 -16.54 -4.19
C THR A 75 -18.88 -15.55 -5.34
N ARG A 76 -19.82 -15.75 -6.24
CA ARG A 76 -20.07 -14.82 -7.35
C ARG A 76 -20.60 -13.50 -6.82
N VAL A 77 -20.13 -12.41 -7.40
CA VAL A 77 -20.55 -11.06 -7.03
C VAL A 77 -20.87 -10.23 -8.26
N ALA A 78 -21.73 -9.23 -8.10
CA ALA A 78 -22.05 -8.31 -9.18
C ALA A 78 -20.79 -7.54 -9.63
N PRO A 79 -20.59 -7.33 -10.95
CA PRO A 79 -19.49 -6.52 -11.47
C PRO A 79 -19.66 -5.05 -11.08
N ARG A 80 -18.55 -4.39 -10.76
CA ARG A 80 -18.46 -2.95 -10.51
C ARG A 80 -17.93 -2.27 -11.76
N PHE A 81 -18.14 -0.96 -11.86
CA PHE A 81 -17.61 -0.14 -12.95
C PHE A 81 -16.09 -0.34 -13.14
N GLU A 82 -15.34 -0.37 -12.03
CA GLU A 82 -13.89 -0.50 -12.05
C GLU A 82 -13.42 -1.87 -12.58
N ASP A 83 -14.20 -2.94 -12.36
CA ASP A 83 -13.87 -4.28 -12.89
C ASP A 83 -13.92 -4.27 -14.41
N THR A 84 -15.01 -3.73 -14.99
CA THR A 84 -15.15 -3.66 -16.45
C THR A 84 -14.13 -2.72 -17.06
N PHE A 85 -13.86 -1.58 -16.41
CA PHE A 85 -12.85 -0.64 -16.87
C PHE A 85 -11.48 -1.31 -16.98
N ILE A 86 -11.06 -2.03 -15.94
CA ILE A 86 -9.75 -2.67 -15.88
C ILE A 86 -9.67 -3.88 -16.81
N TYR A 87 -10.75 -4.65 -16.93
CA TYR A 87 -10.85 -5.73 -17.90
C TYR A 87 -10.61 -5.24 -19.33
N LEU A 88 -11.33 -4.20 -19.76
CA LEU A 88 -11.19 -3.64 -21.11
C LEU A 88 -9.80 -3.03 -21.32
N LEU A 89 -9.25 -2.36 -20.30
CA LEU A 89 -7.92 -1.77 -20.38
C LEU A 89 -6.85 -2.85 -20.56
N ARG A 90 -6.89 -3.91 -19.74
CA ARG A 90 -5.94 -5.03 -19.84
C ARG A 90 -6.08 -5.78 -21.17
N GLN A 91 -7.30 -5.99 -21.68
CA GLN A 91 -7.47 -6.57 -23.01
C GLN A 91 -6.80 -5.76 -24.11
N ARG A 92 -6.92 -4.42 -24.10
CA ARG A 92 -6.23 -3.55 -25.07
C ARG A 92 -4.71 -3.59 -24.91
N LEU A 93 -4.21 -3.64 -23.67
CA LEU A 93 -2.78 -3.76 -23.40
C LEU A 93 -2.23 -5.11 -23.91
N ARG A 94 -2.98 -6.21 -23.74
CA ARG A 94 -2.62 -7.54 -24.26
C ARG A 94 -2.53 -7.53 -25.78
N GLN A 95 -3.54 -6.97 -26.44
CA GLN A 95 -3.59 -6.86 -27.90
C GLN A 95 -2.44 -6.03 -28.48
N SER A 96 -1.97 -5.03 -27.74
CA SER A 96 -0.82 -4.20 -28.14
C SER A 96 0.54 -4.77 -27.71
N GLY A 97 0.59 -5.96 -27.10
CA GLY A 97 1.81 -6.57 -26.58
C GLY A 97 2.43 -5.81 -25.39
N ARG A 98 1.66 -4.91 -24.76
CA ARG A 98 2.08 -4.05 -23.64
C ARG A 98 1.55 -4.52 -22.29
N ASP A 99 0.83 -5.63 -22.24
CA ASP A 99 0.45 -6.27 -20.96
C ASP A 99 1.66 -6.99 -20.38
N SER A 100 2.56 -6.21 -19.77
CA SER A 100 3.52 -6.76 -18.83
C SER A 100 2.73 -7.06 -17.57
N ALA A 101 2.24 -8.30 -17.42
CA ALA A 101 1.79 -8.78 -16.11
C ALA A 101 3.00 -8.67 -15.17
N ALA A 102 3.08 -7.57 -14.42
CA ALA A 102 4.28 -7.15 -13.73
C ALA A 102 4.92 -8.32 -12.99
N ARG A 103 6.11 -8.74 -13.45
CA ARG A 103 6.92 -9.73 -12.75
C ARG A 103 7.42 -9.07 -11.48
N ILE A 104 6.67 -9.23 -10.40
CA ILE A 104 7.10 -8.74 -9.09
C ILE A 104 8.26 -9.64 -8.65
N ILE A 105 9.48 -9.14 -8.80
CA ILE A 105 10.68 -9.79 -8.28
C ILE A 105 10.76 -9.45 -6.79
N ARG A 106 10.69 -10.48 -5.94
CA ARG A 106 10.76 -10.28 -4.49
C ARG A 106 12.18 -9.86 -4.08
N PRO A 107 12.33 -9.00 -3.06
CA PRO A 107 13.63 -8.85 -2.41
C PRO A 107 13.99 -10.14 -1.66
N ALA A 108 15.26 -10.29 -1.31
CA ALA A 108 15.69 -11.38 -0.42
C ALA A 108 14.90 -11.28 0.90
N ARG A 109 14.49 -12.43 1.46
CA ARG A 109 13.73 -12.47 2.71
C ARG A 109 14.50 -11.76 3.82
N VAL A 110 13.82 -10.87 4.53
CA VAL A 110 14.34 -10.26 5.76
C VAL A 110 14.17 -11.28 6.87
N SER A 111 15.24 -12.01 7.23
CA SER A 111 15.22 -13.03 8.27
C SER A 111 15.03 -12.38 9.65
N SER A 112 13.83 -12.42 10.20
CA SER A 112 13.56 -12.04 11.59
C SER A 112 12.22 -12.59 12.05
N ALA A 113 12.09 -12.85 13.35
CA ALA A 113 10.88 -13.41 13.94
C ALA A 113 9.68 -12.45 13.71
N GLY A 114 8.61 -12.97 13.10
CA GLY A 114 7.38 -12.21 12.88
C GLY A 114 6.71 -11.85 14.21
N GLY A 115 6.00 -10.71 14.22
CA GLY A 115 5.21 -10.27 15.38
C GLY A 115 5.92 -9.34 16.37
N GLU A 116 7.23 -9.12 16.23
CA GLU A 116 7.95 -8.09 17.01
C GLU A 116 7.42 -6.68 16.68
N GLU A 117 7.17 -5.85 17.69
CA GLU A 117 6.85 -4.43 17.51
C GLU A 117 8.10 -3.66 17.10
N VAL A 118 8.16 -3.23 15.84
CA VAL A 118 9.31 -2.52 15.26
C VAL A 118 9.14 -1.01 15.28
N ILE A 119 7.90 -0.53 15.38
CA ILE A 119 7.58 0.88 15.62
C ILE A 119 6.66 0.94 16.84
N VAL A 120 7.05 1.77 17.81
CA VAL A 120 6.27 2.02 19.02
C VAL A 120 6.16 3.53 19.19
N VAL A 121 4.94 4.03 19.19
CA VAL A 121 4.60 5.44 19.36
C VAL A 121 3.71 5.56 20.58
N ARG A 122 4.09 6.43 21.53
CA ARG A 122 3.30 6.68 22.74
C ARG A 122 3.18 8.17 22.98
N ASP A 123 1.94 8.62 23.09
CA ASP A 123 1.52 9.99 23.42
C ASP A 123 2.26 11.03 22.58
N LEU A 124 2.46 10.73 21.30
CA LEU A 124 3.26 11.54 20.40
C LEU A 124 2.55 12.86 20.14
N GLU A 125 3.28 13.95 20.32
CA GLU A 125 2.76 15.29 20.11
C GLU A 125 3.61 16.10 19.14
N ARG A 126 2.95 16.95 18.36
CA ARG A 126 3.63 18.00 17.59
C ARG A 126 2.89 19.32 17.67
N ARG A 127 3.62 20.35 18.10
CA ARG A 127 3.16 21.73 18.18
C ARG A 127 3.93 22.63 17.22
N PHE A 128 3.23 23.53 16.55
CA PHE A 128 3.79 24.62 15.77
C PHE A 128 3.24 25.94 16.34
N GLY A 129 4.00 26.56 17.24
CA GLY A 129 3.50 27.64 18.07
C GLY A 129 2.32 27.16 18.94
N THR A 130 1.17 27.79 18.78
CA THR A 130 -0.07 27.42 19.48
C THR A 130 -0.82 26.26 18.83
N PHE A 131 -0.59 25.98 17.55
CA PHE A 131 -1.29 24.93 16.81
C PHE A 131 -0.75 23.53 17.15
N ARG A 132 -1.63 22.62 17.61
CA ARG A 132 -1.30 21.20 17.84
C ARG A 132 -1.64 20.38 16.60
N ALA A 133 -0.61 20.02 15.82
CA ALA A 133 -0.77 19.26 14.58
C ALA A 133 -0.94 17.74 14.81
N VAL A 134 -0.41 17.23 15.93
CA VAL A 134 -0.59 15.84 16.38
C VAL A 134 -0.78 15.88 17.90
N LYS A 135 -1.81 15.20 18.40
CA LYS A 135 -2.28 15.26 19.79
C LYS A 135 -2.33 13.83 20.37
N ASN A 136 -1.41 13.51 21.28
CA ASN A 136 -1.38 12.24 22.03
C ASN A 136 -1.52 10.96 21.17
N LEU A 137 -0.84 10.92 20.01
CA LEU A 137 -0.93 9.79 19.10
C LEU A 137 -0.18 8.57 19.66
N SER A 138 -0.86 7.43 19.77
CA SER A 138 -0.31 6.18 20.28
C SER A 138 -0.66 5.01 19.37
N PHE A 139 0.33 4.25 18.91
CA PHE A 139 0.13 3.01 18.15
C PHE A 139 1.42 2.17 18.09
N THR A 140 1.28 0.91 17.70
CA THR A 140 2.41 0.00 17.44
C THR A 140 2.26 -0.70 16.09
N VAL A 141 3.39 -0.92 15.44
CA VAL A 141 3.48 -1.62 14.14
C VAL A 141 4.37 -2.83 14.29
N ARG A 142 3.87 -3.97 13.83
CA ARG A 142 4.54 -5.26 13.86
C ARG A 142 5.40 -5.45 12.62
N ARG A 143 6.44 -6.25 12.75
CA ARG A 143 7.32 -6.57 11.63
C ARG A 143 6.56 -7.27 10.49
N GLY A 144 6.79 -6.81 9.24
CA GLY A 144 6.18 -7.39 8.03
C GLY A 144 4.70 -7.04 7.84
N GLU A 145 4.19 -6.13 8.68
CA GLU A 145 2.84 -5.57 8.58
C GLU A 145 2.83 -4.40 7.60
N ILE A 146 1.70 -4.23 6.90
CA ILE A 146 1.35 -2.97 6.22
C ILE A 146 0.44 -2.19 7.16
N PHE A 147 0.93 -1.06 7.67
CA PHE A 147 0.21 -0.21 8.61
C PHE A 147 -0.20 1.12 7.98
N GLY A 148 -1.50 1.41 7.99
CA GLY A 148 -2.07 2.60 7.39
C GLY A 148 -2.27 3.75 8.39
N LEU A 149 -1.94 4.97 7.98
CA LEU A 149 -2.48 6.19 8.58
C LEU A 149 -3.49 6.75 7.58
N LEU A 150 -4.78 6.61 7.90
CA LEU A 150 -5.90 7.08 7.09
C LEU A 150 -6.45 8.38 7.66
N GLY A 151 -6.85 9.32 6.81
CA GLY A 151 -7.52 10.54 7.25
C GLY A 151 -7.54 11.61 6.18
N ALA A 152 -8.32 12.67 6.39
CA ALA A 152 -8.38 13.80 5.47
C ALA A 152 -7.05 14.59 5.42
N ASN A 153 -6.96 15.52 4.46
CA ASN A 153 -5.86 16.49 4.42
C ASN A 153 -5.87 17.34 5.70
N GLY A 154 -4.69 17.56 6.28
CA GLY A 154 -4.56 18.28 7.56
C GLY A 154 -4.77 17.44 8.82
N ALA A 155 -5.12 16.15 8.71
CA ALA A 155 -5.31 15.27 9.89
C ALA A 155 -4.03 14.96 10.71
N GLY A 156 -2.86 15.42 10.27
CA GLY A 156 -1.59 15.19 10.98
C GLY A 156 -0.76 13.99 10.47
N LYS A 157 -1.19 13.32 9.40
CA LYS A 157 -0.53 12.12 8.81
C LYS A 157 0.93 12.39 8.40
N SER A 158 1.16 13.32 7.48
CA SER A 158 2.51 13.63 6.98
C SER A 158 3.39 14.24 8.07
N THR A 159 2.81 14.97 9.03
CA THR A 159 3.54 15.48 10.21
C THR A 159 4.02 14.33 11.08
N THR A 160 3.17 13.33 11.34
CA THR A 160 3.53 12.09 12.04
C THR A 160 4.65 11.35 11.32
N PHE A 161 4.55 11.18 10.00
CA PHE A 161 5.59 10.55 9.18
C PHE A 161 6.93 11.25 9.27
N ARG A 162 6.97 12.58 9.18
CA ARG A 162 8.22 13.34 9.33
C ARG A 162 8.85 13.13 10.71
N MET A 163 8.04 12.96 11.76
CA MET A 163 8.56 12.61 13.08
C MET A 163 9.14 11.20 13.12
N LEU A 164 8.44 10.22 12.55
CA LEU A 164 8.88 8.81 12.48
C LEU A 164 10.09 8.60 11.56
N CYS A 165 10.34 9.49 10.60
CA CYS A 165 11.57 9.52 9.81
C CYS A 165 12.70 10.33 10.47
N GLY A 166 12.43 10.92 11.65
CA GLY A 166 13.34 11.81 12.37
C GLY A 166 13.64 13.12 11.62
N LEU A 167 12.83 13.50 10.63
CA LEU A 167 12.93 14.74 9.84
C LEU A 167 12.34 15.94 10.59
N LEU A 168 11.45 15.68 11.55
CA LEU A 168 10.82 16.69 12.40
C LEU A 168 10.90 16.21 13.86
N PRO A 169 11.40 17.03 14.82
CA PRO A 169 11.39 16.63 16.22
C PRO A 169 9.97 16.63 16.78
N ALA A 170 9.65 15.66 17.64
CA ALA A 170 8.43 15.67 18.43
C ALA A 170 8.46 16.80 19.46
N SER A 171 7.28 17.32 19.82
CA SER A 171 7.10 18.27 20.93
C SER A 171 6.93 17.56 22.27
N GLY A 172 6.50 16.31 22.25
CA GLY A 172 6.25 15.47 23.42
C GLY A 172 6.00 14.01 23.01
N GLY A 173 5.90 13.13 24.01
CA GLY A 173 5.75 11.69 23.81
C GLY A 173 7.06 10.95 23.55
N THR A 174 6.94 9.68 23.18
CA THR A 174 8.08 8.81 22.85
C THR A 174 7.85 8.09 21.53
N LEU A 175 8.92 7.93 20.75
CA LEU A 175 8.85 7.24 19.47
C LEU A 175 10.11 6.40 19.21
N ARG A 176 9.90 5.10 19.02
CA ARG A 176 10.94 4.11 18.73
C ARG A 176 10.71 3.51 17.35
N VAL A 177 11.76 3.43 16.54
CA VAL A 177 11.74 2.86 15.18
C VAL A 177 12.93 1.92 15.01
N ALA A 178 12.67 0.70 14.53
CA ALA A 178 13.66 -0.39 14.42
C ALA A 178 14.42 -0.61 15.74
N GLY A 179 13.68 -0.62 16.86
CA GLY A 179 14.22 -0.79 18.21
C GLY A 179 14.97 0.42 18.79
N ARG A 180 15.18 1.48 18.00
CA ARG A 180 15.96 2.67 18.39
C ARG A 180 15.05 3.85 18.70
N ASP A 181 15.39 4.59 19.76
CA ASP A 181 14.77 5.87 20.05
C ASP A 181 15.28 6.94 19.07
N LEU A 182 14.36 7.64 18.40
CA LEU A 182 14.70 8.68 17.43
C LEU A 182 15.12 10.01 18.07
N HIS A 183 14.92 10.22 19.38
CA HIS A 183 15.53 11.36 20.07
C HIS A 183 17.05 11.21 20.17
N THR A 184 17.53 9.98 20.40
CA THR A 184 18.94 9.69 20.69
C THR A 184 19.73 9.15 19.51
N ALA A 185 19.08 8.45 18.56
CA ALA A 185 19.79 7.67 17.53
C ALA A 185 19.29 7.91 16.08
N ARG A 186 19.01 9.17 15.71
CA ARG A 186 18.46 9.57 14.38
C ARG A 186 19.19 8.95 13.19
N SER A 187 20.51 9.11 13.10
CA SER A 187 21.27 8.66 11.92
C SER A 187 21.27 7.13 11.75
N ARG A 188 21.38 6.38 12.87
CA ARG A 188 21.37 4.91 12.84
C ARG A 188 19.99 4.34 12.52
N ALA A 189 18.92 5.01 12.96
CA ALA A 189 17.56 4.63 12.59
C ALA A 189 17.28 4.94 11.11
N ARG A 190 17.68 6.12 10.61
CA ARG A 190 17.52 6.51 9.20
C ARG A 190 18.18 5.52 8.22
N ALA A 191 19.33 4.95 8.58
CA ALA A 191 20.01 3.95 7.76
C ALA A 191 19.20 2.66 7.54
N ARG A 192 18.19 2.38 8.39
CA ARG A 192 17.31 1.20 8.28
C ARG A 192 15.95 1.51 7.65
N ILE A 193 15.70 2.78 7.34
CA ILE A 193 14.41 3.29 6.90
C ILE A 193 14.51 3.71 5.43
N GLY A 194 13.56 3.26 4.62
CA GLY A 194 13.27 3.84 3.31
C GLY A 194 12.16 4.88 3.47
N TYR A 195 12.29 6.03 2.83
CA TYR A 195 11.25 7.06 2.85
C TYR A 195 10.97 7.57 1.44
N MET A 196 9.71 7.48 1.05
CA MET A 196 9.15 8.06 -0.17
C MET A 196 8.21 9.19 0.23
N ALA A 197 8.60 10.41 -0.11
CA ALA A 197 7.79 11.60 0.16
C ALA A 197 6.65 11.74 -0.86
N GLN A 198 5.58 12.44 -0.47
CA GLN A 198 4.43 12.75 -1.33
C GLN A 198 4.82 13.50 -2.61
N LYS A 199 5.70 14.50 -2.49
CA LYS A 199 6.26 15.19 -3.65
C LYS A 199 7.45 14.39 -4.16
N PHE A 200 7.55 14.27 -5.48
CA PHE A 200 8.70 13.64 -6.12
C PHE A 200 10.00 14.29 -5.66
N SER A 201 10.79 13.54 -4.89
CA SER A 201 11.94 14.05 -4.14
C SER A 201 13.29 13.68 -4.76
N LEU A 202 13.30 13.14 -5.97
CA LEU A 202 14.54 12.77 -6.68
C LEU A 202 15.03 13.92 -7.57
N TYR A 203 16.26 13.81 -8.06
CA TYR A 203 16.86 14.84 -8.90
C TYR A 203 16.21 14.80 -10.30
N GLY A 204 15.35 15.78 -10.58
CA GLY A 204 14.56 15.85 -11.81
C GLY A 204 15.41 15.82 -13.08
N GLY A 205 16.50 16.60 -13.11
CA GLY A 205 17.45 16.68 -14.23
C GLY A 205 18.38 15.47 -14.40
N MET A 206 18.36 14.51 -13.47
CA MET A 206 19.12 13.26 -13.61
C MET A 206 18.27 12.18 -14.27
N THR A 207 18.91 11.27 -15.00
CA THR A 207 18.24 10.08 -15.53
C THR A 207 17.83 9.12 -14.42
N VAL A 208 16.90 8.20 -14.71
CA VAL A 208 16.51 7.09 -13.83
C VAL A 208 17.76 6.40 -13.24
N LEU A 209 18.68 5.96 -14.09
CA LEU A 209 19.89 5.26 -13.68
C LEU A 209 20.83 6.15 -12.85
N GLN A 210 20.93 7.43 -13.17
CA GLN A 210 21.75 8.38 -12.39
C GLN A 210 21.18 8.57 -10.99
N ASN A 211 19.87 8.74 -10.84
CA ASN A 211 19.21 8.80 -9.53
C ASN A 211 19.49 7.53 -8.71
N LEU A 212 19.28 6.34 -9.28
CA LEU A 212 19.52 5.08 -8.57
C LEU A 212 20.98 4.92 -8.14
N ARG A 213 21.94 5.34 -8.97
CA ARG A 213 23.37 5.36 -8.63
C ARG A 213 23.67 6.34 -7.50
N PHE A 214 23.08 7.53 -7.54
CA PHE A 214 23.26 8.56 -6.52
C PHE A 214 22.75 8.06 -5.17
N PHE A 215 21.48 7.65 -5.07
CA PHE A 215 20.88 7.17 -3.83
C PHE A 215 21.57 5.91 -3.32
N GLY A 216 21.94 4.98 -4.20
CA GLY A 216 22.72 3.81 -3.77
C GLY A 216 24.07 4.19 -3.16
N SER A 217 24.76 5.19 -3.73
CA SER A 217 26.06 5.64 -3.21
C SER A 217 25.92 6.43 -1.90
N ALA A 218 24.83 7.18 -1.72
CA ALA A 218 24.53 7.90 -0.47
C ALA A 218 24.37 6.95 0.74
N TYR A 219 23.93 5.71 0.49
CA TYR A 219 23.87 4.63 1.49
C TYR A 219 25.07 3.67 1.43
N SER A 220 26.19 4.14 0.88
CA SER A 220 27.45 3.38 0.83
C SER A 220 27.39 2.05 0.06
N LEU A 221 26.44 1.86 -0.85
CA LEU A 221 26.44 0.73 -1.76
C LEU A 221 27.51 0.94 -2.83
N THR A 222 28.46 0.02 -2.94
CA THR A 222 29.57 0.11 -3.88
C THR A 222 29.76 -1.19 -4.67
N GLY A 223 30.66 -1.14 -5.66
CA GLY A 223 31.13 -2.31 -6.42
C GLY A 223 30.02 -3.17 -7.02
N ARG A 224 30.13 -4.48 -6.78
CA ARG A 224 29.20 -5.51 -7.28
C ARG A 224 27.80 -5.37 -6.69
N ARG A 225 27.70 -5.11 -5.37
CA ARG A 225 26.41 -5.00 -4.68
C ARG A 225 25.55 -3.88 -5.25
N ARG A 226 26.14 -2.70 -5.51
CA ARG A 226 25.42 -1.59 -6.16
C ARG A 226 24.88 -1.99 -7.53
N LYS A 227 25.67 -2.67 -8.37
CA LYS A 227 25.24 -3.11 -9.71
C LYS A 227 24.08 -4.11 -9.64
N GLU A 228 24.15 -5.08 -8.72
CA GLU A 228 23.10 -6.06 -8.48
C GLU A 228 21.81 -5.39 -7.98
N ARG A 229 21.90 -4.47 -7.01
CA ARG A 229 20.74 -3.71 -6.52
C ARG A 229 20.09 -2.87 -7.61
N ILE A 230 20.88 -2.15 -8.42
CA ILE A 230 20.38 -1.36 -9.55
C ILE A 230 19.64 -2.24 -10.56
N ARG A 231 20.23 -3.38 -10.95
CA ARG A 231 19.58 -4.32 -11.87
C ARG A 231 18.26 -4.81 -11.29
N TRP A 232 18.27 -5.24 -10.03
CA TRP A 232 17.08 -5.73 -9.35
C TRP A 232 15.96 -4.68 -9.32
N VAL A 233 16.24 -3.42 -8.94
CA VAL A 233 15.19 -2.39 -8.93
C VAL A 233 14.71 -2.01 -10.34
N LEU A 234 15.59 -1.97 -11.33
CA LEU A 234 15.20 -1.64 -12.70
C LEU A 234 14.26 -2.70 -13.28
N GLU A 235 14.54 -3.97 -13.01
CA GLU A 235 13.68 -5.08 -13.42
C GLU A 235 12.38 -5.13 -12.60
N SER A 236 12.48 -5.03 -11.26
CA SER A 236 11.33 -5.17 -10.35
C SER A 236 10.26 -4.09 -10.53
N PHE A 237 10.67 -2.89 -10.92
CA PHE A 237 9.79 -1.73 -11.08
C PHE A 237 9.55 -1.37 -12.56
N GLU A 238 10.00 -2.22 -13.49
CA GLU A 238 9.87 -2.05 -14.94
C GLU A 238 10.46 -0.73 -15.47
N LEU A 239 11.59 -0.33 -14.88
CA LEU A 239 12.30 0.91 -15.22
C LEU A 239 13.44 0.68 -16.21
N GLU A 240 13.79 -0.56 -16.55
CA GLU A 240 14.88 -0.87 -17.48
C GLU A 240 14.73 -0.17 -18.85
N PRO A 241 13.56 -0.16 -19.52
CA PRO A 241 13.39 0.56 -20.78
C PRO A 241 13.56 2.08 -20.64
N LEU A 242 13.35 2.61 -19.44
CA LEU A 242 13.37 4.04 -19.12
C LEU A 242 14.66 4.48 -18.42
N ARG A 243 15.66 3.58 -18.28
CA ARG A 243 16.87 3.81 -17.48
C ARG A 243 17.66 5.07 -17.85
N ASN A 244 17.61 5.50 -19.11
CA ASN A 244 18.31 6.67 -19.61
C ASN A 244 17.40 7.89 -19.80
N VAL A 245 16.11 7.78 -19.45
CA VAL A 245 15.15 8.88 -19.50
C VAL A 245 15.36 9.81 -18.30
N VAL A 246 15.24 11.11 -18.53
CA VAL A 246 15.30 12.15 -17.50
C VAL A 246 14.12 11.99 -16.55
N SER A 247 14.39 11.98 -15.24
CA SER A 247 13.40 11.54 -14.25
C SER A 247 12.18 12.47 -14.17
N GLU A 248 12.36 13.76 -14.45
CA GLU A 248 11.28 14.74 -14.46
C GLU A 248 10.30 14.58 -15.63
N THR A 249 10.71 13.96 -16.74
CA THR A 249 9.84 13.74 -17.90
C THR A 249 9.03 12.44 -17.82
N LEU A 250 9.27 11.63 -16.79
CA LEU A 250 8.52 10.39 -16.57
C LEU A 250 7.04 10.67 -16.30
N PRO A 251 6.12 9.82 -16.79
CA PRO A 251 4.73 9.81 -16.33
C PRO A 251 4.66 9.61 -14.82
N LEU A 252 3.61 10.13 -14.18
CA LEU A 252 3.49 10.12 -12.73
C LEU A 252 3.62 8.72 -12.11
N GLY A 253 2.96 7.71 -12.67
CA GLY A 253 3.11 6.31 -12.20
C GLY A 253 4.57 5.84 -12.20
N PHE A 254 5.33 6.13 -13.26
CA PHE A 254 6.75 5.80 -13.33
C PHE A 254 7.62 6.63 -12.38
N LYS A 255 7.26 7.89 -12.13
CA LYS A 255 7.90 8.70 -11.07
C LYS A 255 7.73 8.05 -9.70
N GLN A 256 6.53 7.57 -9.38
CA GLN A 256 6.28 6.88 -8.11
C GLN A 256 7.05 5.56 -8.02
N ARG A 257 7.07 4.77 -9.10
CA ARG A 257 7.88 3.53 -9.16
C ARG A 257 9.37 3.81 -8.97
N LEU A 258 9.91 4.88 -9.59
CA LEU A 258 11.30 5.30 -9.41
C LEU A 258 11.58 5.76 -7.97
N ALA A 259 10.66 6.52 -7.36
CA ALA A 259 10.80 6.96 -5.97
C ALA A 259 10.80 5.78 -4.99
N LEU A 260 9.92 4.80 -5.20
CA LEU A 260 9.90 3.54 -4.45
C LEU A 260 11.20 2.73 -4.66
N ALA A 261 11.65 2.59 -5.91
CA ALA A 261 12.91 1.92 -6.26
C ALA A 261 14.11 2.56 -5.54
N ALA A 262 14.18 3.90 -5.54
CA ALA A 262 15.24 4.65 -4.86
C ALA A 262 15.20 4.44 -3.34
N ALA A 263 14.01 4.47 -2.73
CA ALA A 263 13.82 4.25 -1.29
C ALA A 263 14.20 2.82 -0.85
N LEU A 264 14.23 1.85 -1.78
CA LEU A 264 14.58 0.46 -1.53
C LEU A 264 16.05 0.13 -1.83
N MET A 265 16.83 1.07 -2.37
CA MET A 265 18.20 0.79 -2.82
C MET A 265 19.05 0.14 -1.73
N HIS A 266 19.00 0.67 -0.51
CA HIS A 266 19.76 0.27 0.67
C HIS A 266 19.12 -0.83 1.52
N GLU A 267 18.08 -1.49 1.00
CA GLU A 267 17.46 -2.67 1.64
C GLU A 267 16.92 -2.36 3.05
N PRO A 268 16.02 -1.37 3.17
CA PRO A 268 15.49 -0.98 4.46
C PRO A 268 14.63 -2.09 5.08
N GLU A 269 14.64 -2.17 6.42
CA GLU A 269 13.74 -3.03 7.19
C GLU A 269 12.32 -2.44 7.26
N ILE A 270 12.24 -1.10 7.20
CA ILE A 270 10.99 -0.34 7.33
C ILE A 270 10.89 0.67 6.19
N LEU A 271 9.75 0.71 5.52
CA LEU A 271 9.46 1.61 4.42
C LEU A 271 8.30 2.55 4.78
N PHE A 272 8.51 3.84 4.64
CA PHE A 272 7.50 4.88 4.83
C PHE A 272 7.11 5.45 3.47
N LEU A 273 5.82 5.36 3.14
CA LEU A 273 5.22 5.82 1.89
C LEU A 273 4.18 6.92 2.17
N ASP A 274 4.51 8.18 1.90
CA ASP A 274 3.60 9.31 2.14
C ASP A 274 2.74 9.57 0.89
N GLU A 275 1.47 9.16 0.93
CA GLU A 275 0.49 9.24 -0.17
C GLU A 275 1.04 8.76 -1.53
N PRO A 276 1.58 7.53 -1.60
CA PRO A 276 2.42 7.10 -2.72
C PRO A 276 1.67 6.99 -4.06
N THR A 277 0.35 6.89 -4.01
CA THR A 277 -0.57 6.66 -5.12
C THR A 277 -1.50 7.86 -5.37
N SER A 278 -1.21 9.01 -4.75
CA SER A 278 -1.94 10.24 -5.03
C SER A 278 -1.73 10.69 -6.47
N GLY A 279 -2.82 10.90 -7.19
CA GLY A 279 -2.83 11.35 -8.58
C GLY A 279 -2.46 10.31 -9.64
N VAL A 280 -2.12 9.07 -9.28
CA VAL A 280 -1.89 7.99 -10.26
C VAL A 280 -3.22 7.39 -10.73
N ASP A 281 -3.24 6.89 -11.96
CA ASP A 281 -4.42 6.22 -12.52
C ASP A 281 -4.72 4.88 -11.82
N PRO A 282 -5.95 4.34 -11.94
CA PRO A 282 -6.35 3.13 -11.22
C PRO A 282 -5.48 1.90 -11.50
N LEU A 283 -5.01 1.71 -12.73
CA LEU A 283 -4.17 0.56 -13.08
C LEU A 283 -2.79 0.69 -12.42
N ALA A 284 -2.15 1.85 -12.56
CA ALA A 284 -0.87 2.12 -11.90
C ALA A 284 -0.97 2.01 -10.37
N ARG A 285 -2.10 2.41 -9.77
CA ARG A 285 -2.37 2.23 -8.33
C ARG A 285 -2.37 0.76 -7.93
N ARG A 286 -3.11 -0.09 -8.65
CA ARG A 286 -3.18 -1.55 -8.39
C ARG A 286 -1.79 -2.20 -8.51
N GLU A 287 -1.02 -1.82 -9.52
CA GLU A 287 0.36 -2.29 -9.71
C GLU A 287 1.28 -1.82 -8.57
N PHE A 288 1.14 -0.57 -8.13
CA PHE A 288 1.90 -0.05 -7.01
C PHE A 288 1.65 -0.83 -5.71
N TRP A 289 0.38 -1.09 -5.40
CA TRP A 289 -0.02 -1.89 -4.23
C TRP A 289 0.45 -3.34 -4.32
N ARG A 290 0.50 -3.92 -5.53
CA ARG A 290 1.14 -5.22 -5.76
C ARG A 290 2.61 -5.23 -5.33
N HIS A 291 3.38 -4.17 -5.62
CA HIS A 291 4.75 -4.05 -5.12
C HIS A 291 4.82 -3.95 -3.60
N ILE A 292 3.95 -3.13 -2.98
CA ILE A 292 3.87 -3.00 -1.51
C ILE A 292 3.61 -4.36 -0.86
N ASN A 293 2.61 -5.10 -1.34
CA ASN A 293 2.25 -6.41 -0.81
C ASN A 293 3.42 -7.41 -0.89
N ALA A 294 4.12 -7.44 -2.03
CA ALA A 294 5.26 -8.34 -2.19
C ALA A 294 6.45 -7.98 -1.31
N LEU A 295 6.67 -6.69 -1.02
CA LEU A 295 7.68 -6.24 -0.05
C LEU A 295 7.32 -6.70 1.37
N ALA A 296 6.05 -6.55 1.75
CA ALA A 296 5.56 -6.97 3.07
C ALA A 296 5.63 -8.50 3.26
N GLU A 297 5.24 -9.28 2.25
CA GLU A 297 5.40 -10.74 2.25
C GLU A 297 6.87 -11.20 2.27
N ALA A 298 7.80 -10.35 1.82
CA ALA A 298 9.24 -10.59 1.96
C ALA A 298 9.82 -10.17 3.33
N GLY A 299 8.99 -9.61 4.22
CA GLY A 299 9.33 -9.23 5.59
C GLY A 299 9.65 -7.75 5.80
N VAL A 300 9.51 -6.91 4.78
CA VAL A 300 9.66 -5.44 4.93
C VAL A 300 8.43 -4.90 5.67
N THR A 301 8.63 -4.08 6.69
CA THR A 301 7.51 -3.41 7.36
C THR A 301 7.15 -2.16 6.58
N VAL A 302 5.88 -1.94 6.25
CA VAL A 302 5.45 -0.80 5.44
C VAL A 302 4.49 0.07 6.22
N LEU A 303 4.78 1.37 6.31
CA LEU A 303 3.82 2.37 6.75
C LEU A 303 3.36 3.17 5.52
N VAL A 304 2.05 3.32 5.36
CA VAL A 304 1.44 4.12 4.30
C VAL A 304 0.63 5.26 4.92
N THR A 305 0.71 6.47 4.38
CA THR A 305 -0.36 7.47 4.56
C THR A 305 -1.27 7.43 3.34
N THR A 306 -2.57 7.54 3.56
CA THR A 306 -3.54 7.67 2.48
C THR A 306 -4.75 8.47 2.94
N HIS A 307 -5.47 9.03 1.97
CA HIS A 307 -6.79 9.62 2.14
C HIS A 307 -7.84 8.89 1.29
N PHE A 308 -7.47 7.78 0.64
CA PHE A 308 -8.37 6.94 -0.14
C PHE A 308 -8.79 5.72 0.69
N MET A 309 -10.10 5.54 0.87
CA MET A 309 -10.65 4.49 1.71
C MET A 309 -10.40 3.10 1.12
N GLU A 310 -10.36 2.98 -0.20
CA GLU A 310 -10.06 1.71 -0.88
C GLU A 310 -8.60 1.27 -0.65
N GLU A 311 -7.70 2.21 -0.40
CA GLU A 311 -6.30 1.89 -0.08
C GLU A 311 -6.12 1.35 1.34
N ALA A 312 -7.01 1.74 2.25
CA ALA A 312 -7.00 1.25 3.63
C ALA A 312 -7.29 -0.27 3.69
N GLU A 313 -8.03 -0.82 2.72
CA GLU A 313 -8.34 -2.26 2.63
C GLU A 313 -7.09 -3.13 2.45
N TYR A 314 -6.03 -2.60 1.84
CA TYR A 314 -4.75 -3.29 1.67
C TYR A 314 -3.92 -3.33 2.96
N CYS A 315 -4.22 -2.47 3.93
CA CYS A 315 -3.49 -2.40 5.19
C CYS A 315 -3.91 -3.54 6.10
N ASP A 316 -2.96 -4.15 6.81
CA ASP A 316 -3.23 -5.17 7.83
C ASP A 316 -3.91 -4.53 9.05
N ARG A 317 -3.39 -3.39 9.50
CA ARG A 317 -4.03 -2.52 10.49
C ARG A 317 -3.88 -1.07 10.07
N LEU A 318 -4.75 -0.21 10.59
CA LEU A 318 -4.64 1.21 10.37
C LEU A 318 -5.07 2.02 11.60
N VAL A 319 -4.74 3.31 11.54
CA VAL A 319 -5.24 4.36 12.41
C VAL A 319 -6.00 5.34 11.53
N ILE A 320 -7.24 5.64 11.93
CA ILE A 320 -8.05 6.69 11.33
C ILE A 320 -7.81 7.96 12.14
N MET A 321 -7.37 9.02 11.47
CA MET A 321 -7.03 10.30 12.07
C MET A 321 -7.94 11.43 11.56
N ALA A 322 -8.30 12.33 12.46
CA ALA A 322 -8.89 13.63 12.13
C ALA A 322 -8.36 14.69 13.10
N GLN A 323 -8.08 15.89 12.58
CA GLN A 323 -7.64 17.04 13.38
C GLN A 323 -6.49 16.76 14.38
N GLY A 324 -5.55 15.89 14.00
CA GLY A 324 -4.40 15.51 14.83
C GLY A 324 -4.66 14.44 15.88
N GLU A 325 -5.88 13.88 15.94
CA GLU A 325 -6.32 12.86 16.91
C GLU A 325 -6.61 11.53 16.23
N VAL A 326 -6.60 10.46 17.03
CA VAL A 326 -7.03 9.12 16.60
C VAL A 326 -8.52 8.99 16.81
N LEU A 327 -9.27 8.74 15.74
CA LEU A 327 -10.69 8.41 15.79
C LEU A 327 -10.91 6.93 16.09
N ALA A 328 -10.14 6.06 15.43
CA ALA A 328 -10.18 4.62 15.63
C ALA A 328 -8.88 3.96 15.18
N SER A 329 -8.63 2.75 15.66
CA SER A 329 -7.52 1.92 15.20
C SER A 329 -7.89 0.44 15.24
N GLY A 330 -7.47 -0.31 14.23
CA GLY A 330 -7.79 -1.73 14.13
C GLY A 330 -7.51 -2.28 12.75
N GLU A 331 -7.92 -3.52 12.53
CA GLU A 331 -7.98 -4.12 11.20
C GLU A 331 -9.14 -3.49 10.41
N PRO A 332 -9.03 -3.31 9.07
CA PRO A 332 -10.09 -2.72 8.26
C PRO A 332 -11.46 -3.37 8.48
N GLU A 333 -11.51 -4.70 8.54
CA GLU A 333 -12.74 -5.45 8.80
C GLU A 333 -13.37 -5.16 10.15
N GLN A 334 -12.54 -5.03 11.20
CA GLN A 334 -13.03 -4.69 12.52
C GLN A 334 -13.62 -3.27 12.51
N LEU A 335 -12.93 -2.31 11.90
CA LEU A 335 -13.40 -0.92 11.81
C LEU A 335 -14.71 -0.81 11.04
N LYS A 336 -14.88 -1.55 9.95
CA LYS A 336 -16.13 -1.61 9.18
C LYS A 336 -17.27 -2.20 9.99
N ARG A 337 -17.03 -3.30 10.72
CA ARG A 337 -18.03 -3.91 11.62
C ARG A 337 -18.42 -3.00 12.77
N ASP A 338 -17.45 -2.36 13.41
CA ASP A 338 -17.68 -1.47 14.55
C ASP A 338 -18.49 -0.22 14.14
N ALA A 339 -18.26 0.28 12.92
CA ALA A 339 -19.04 1.37 12.38
C ALA A 339 -20.44 0.98 11.87
N ALA A 340 -20.70 -0.32 11.63
CA ALA A 340 -21.96 -0.84 11.08
C ALA A 340 -23.16 -0.73 12.04
N GLY A 341 -23.14 0.16 13.02
CA GLY A 341 -24.25 0.45 13.91
C GLY A 341 -25.58 0.64 13.14
N ARG A 342 -26.38 -0.44 13.11
CA ARG A 342 -27.75 -0.57 12.59
C ARG A 342 -27.94 -0.28 11.07
N GLY A 343 -27.74 -1.31 10.24
CA GLY A 343 -28.56 -1.48 9.01
C GLY A 343 -27.84 -1.77 7.69
N LEU A 344 -26.51 -1.69 7.62
CA LEU A 344 -25.75 -2.00 6.41
C LEU A 344 -25.29 -3.46 6.41
N ALA A 345 -25.69 -4.23 5.39
CA ALA A 345 -25.31 -5.64 5.24
C ALA A 345 -23.81 -5.83 4.90
N GLU A 346 -23.23 -4.89 4.15
CA GLU A 346 -21.82 -4.87 3.75
C GLU A 346 -21.26 -3.45 3.88
N PRO A 347 -20.88 -3.01 5.09
CA PRO A 347 -20.31 -1.68 5.30
C PRO A 347 -18.95 -1.55 4.60
N THR A 348 -18.66 -0.36 4.06
CA THR A 348 -17.39 -0.01 3.43
C THR A 348 -16.48 0.77 4.39
N MET A 349 -15.19 0.91 4.03
CA MET A 349 -14.28 1.80 4.78
C MET A 349 -14.72 3.27 4.75
N GLU A 350 -15.46 3.69 3.71
CA GLU A 350 -16.05 5.02 3.61
C GLU A 350 -17.19 5.20 4.61
N ASP A 351 -18.09 4.23 4.71
CA ASP A 351 -19.15 4.23 5.72
C ASP A 351 -18.56 4.30 7.13
N ALA A 352 -17.49 3.54 7.37
CA ALA A 352 -16.79 3.53 8.64
C ALA A 352 -16.18 4.89 8.99
N PHE A 353 -15.55 5.52 8.01
CA PHE A 353 -14.95 6.84 8.19
C PHE A 353 -16.00 7.93 8.47
N ILE A 354 -17.11 7.93 7.73
CA ILE A 354 -18.21 8.89 7.91
C ILE A 354 -18.80 8.74 9.32
N ALA A 355 -19.12 7.51 9.74
CA ALA A 355 -19.69 7.26 11.06
C ALA A 355 -18.76 7.73 12.20
N LEU A 356 -17.45 7.51 12.07
CA LEU A 356 -16.46 7.92 13.06
C LEU A 356 -16.31 9.43 13.16
N ILE A 357 -16.30 10.15 12.02
CA ILE A 357 -16.25 11.62 12.02
C ILE A 357 -17.51 12.20 12.65
N SER A 358 -18.70 11.75 12.22
CA SER A 358 -19.95 12.28 12.77
C SER A 358 -20.07 12.05 14.28
N SER A 359 -19.61 10.90 14.77
CA SER A 359 -19.57 10.60 16.21
C SER A 359 -18.58 11.48 16.97
N HIS A 360 -17.45 11.83 16.34
CA HIS A 360 -16.44 12.70 16.94
C HIS A 360 -16.91 14.16 17.02
N GLU A 361 -17.49 14.70 15.94
CA GLU A 361 -18.05 16.05 15.90
C GLU A 361 -19.17 16.23 16.94
N GLN A 362 -20.01 15.21 17.13
CA GLN A 362 -21.04 15.21 18.18
C GLN A 362 -20.46 15.26 19.60
N ARG A 363 -19.31 14.63 19.83
CA ARG A 363 -18.61 14.65 21.13
C ARG A 363 -17.90 15.98 21.38
N GLU A 364 -17.39 16.64 20.35
CA GLU A 364 -16.80 17.97 20.49
C GLU A 364 -17.85 19.07 20.69
N ALA A 365 -19.06 18.87 20.16
CA ALA A 365 -20.17 19.83 20.30
C ALA A 365 -20.94 19.71 21.63
N ALA A 366 -20.81 18.59 22.34
CA ALA A 366 -21.44 18.32 23.63
C ALA A 366 -20.51 18.67 24.79
#